data_AF-A0A7V4G9C5-F1
#
_entry.id   AF-A0A7V4G9C5-F1
#
_cell.length_a   1.000
_cell.length_b   1.000
_cell.length_c   1.000
_cell.angle_alpha   90.00
_cell.angle_beta   90.00
_cell.angle_gamma   90.00
#
_symmetry.space_group_name_H-M   'P 1'
#
loop_
_entity.id
_entity.type
_entity.pdbx_description
1 polymer ?
#
loop_
_entity_poly.entity_id
_entity_poly.type
_entity_poly.pdbx_seq_one_letter_code
_entity_poly.pdbx_strand_id
1 'polypeptide(L)' 'KFVAVMVKDTAAFADTGGWGFQAFKGSSRDQRLVTEAKTQCFACHQSQKPRDYVFSTWRD' A
#
# COMPACT_ATOMS: atom_id res chain seq x y z
N LYS A 1 -11.03 -11.46 7.77
CA LYS A 1 -9.78 -11.71 7.01
C LYS A 1 -9.80 -10.86 5.75
N PHE A 2 -8.65 -10.30 5.35
CA PHE A 2 -8.49 -9.53 4.12
C PHE A 2 -7.05 -9.71 3.60
N VAL A 3 -6.82 -9.33 2.35
CA VAL A 3 -5.48 -9.26 1.74
C VAL A 3 -5.19 -7.80 1.41
N ALA A 4 -4.10 -7.26 1.95
CA ALA A 4 -3.58 -5.95 1.58
C ALA A 4 -2.60 -6.08 0.42
N VAL A 5 -2.69 -5.15 -0.53
CA VAL A 5 -1.86 -5.11 -1.74
C VAL A 5 -1.26 -3.71 -1.87
N MET A 6 0.00 -3.68 -2.27
CA MET A 6 0.73 -2.48 -2.65
C MET A 6 1.20 -2.62 -4.09
N VAL A 7 0.99 -1.58 -4.92
CA VAL A 7 1.42 -1.55 -6.33
C VAL A 7 2.27 -0.32 -6.58
N LYS A 8 3.44 -0.50 -7.20
CA LYS A 8 4.33 0.61 -7.55
C LYS A 8 4.01 1.13 -8.95
N ASP A 9 3.56 2.38 -9.01
CA ASP A 9 3.37 3.17 -10.22
C ASP A 9 3.54 4.65 -9.85
N THR A 10 4.67 5.23 -10.23
CA THR A 10 5.02 6.60 -9.85
C THR A 10 4.18 7.65 -10.53
N ALA A 11 3.62 7.35 -11.70
CA ALA A 11 2.76 8.28 -12.43
C ALA A 11 1.34 8.27 -11.84
N ALA A 12 0.80 7.09 -11.56
CA ALA A 12 -0.55 6.95 -11.04
C ALA A 12 -0.69 7.34 -9.55
N PHE A 13 0.39 7.17 -8.76
CA PHE A 13 0.33 7.30 -7.29
C PHE A 13 1.33 8.33 -6.73
N ALA A 14 1.49 9.47 -7.41
CA ALA A 14 2.44 10.52 -7.02
C ALA A 14 2.23 11.02 -5.58
N ASP A 15 0.97 11.15 -5.14
CA ASP A 15 0.60 11.66 -3.80
C ASP A 15 0.93 10.72 -2.63
N THR A 16 1.28 9.47 -2.94
CA THR A 16 1.61 8.41 -1.99
C THR A 16 2.99 7.82 -2.27
N GLY A 17 3.91 8.65 -2.78
CA GLY A 17 5.30 8.24 -3.01
C GLY A 17 5.46 7.20 -4.12
N GLY A 18 4.50 7.12 -5.04
CA GLY A 18 4.48 6.15 -6.14
C GLY A 18 3.86 4.80 -5.79
N TRP A 19 3.17 4.68 -4.67
CA TRP A 19 2.55 3.43 -4.21
C TRP A 19 1.03 3.54 -4.09
N GLY A 20 0.32 2.67 -4.80
CA GLY A 20 -1.10 2.43 -4.61
C GLY A 20 -1.33 1.44 -3.48
N PHE A 21 -2.30 1.71 -2.62
CA PHE A 21 -2.66 0.86 -1.48
C PHE A 21 -4.12 0.41 -1.59
N GLN A 22 -4.37 -0.89 -1.42
CA GLN A 22 -5.72 -1.42 -1.35
C GLN A 22 -5.79 -2.66 -0.43
N ALA A 23 -6.97 -2.94 0.10
CA ALA A 23 -7.27 -4.17 0.80
C ALA A 23 -8.55 -4.79 0.25
N PHE A 24 -8.58 -6.11 0.12
CA PHE A 24 -9.70 -6.86 -0.42
C PHE A 24 -10.27 -7.84 0.60
N LYS A 25 -11.59 -7.91 0.71
CA LYS A 25 -12.25 -8.77 1.70
C LYS A 25 -12.04 -10.26 1.38
N GLY A 26 -11.52 -11.03 2.34
CA GLY A 26 -11.25 -12.46 2.14
C GLY A 26 -10.34 -12.70 0.94
N SER A 27 -10.84 -13.46 -0.04
CA SER A 27 -10.19 -13.74 -1.33
C SER A 27 -10.90 -13.07 -2.52
N SER A 28 -11.78 -12.11 -2.26
CA SER A 28 -12.47 -11.35 -3.30
C SER A 28 -11.47 -10.50 -4.12
N ARG A 29 -11.77 -10.30 -5.40
CA ARG A 29 -10.97 -9.47 -6.33
C ARG A 29 -11.58 -8.08 -6.56
N ASP A 30 -12.78 -7.85 -6.06
CA ASP A 30 -13.63 -6.70 -6.37
C ASP A 30 -14.11 -5.94 -5.13
N GLN A 31 -14.20 -6.58 -3.96
CA GLN A 31 -14.60 -5.94 -2.71
C GLN A 31 -13.44 -5.21 -2.05
N ARG A 32 -13.22 -3.97 -2.51
CA ARG A 32 -12.24 -3.02 -1.99
C ARG A 32 -12.65 -2.46 -0.63
N LEU A 33 -11.65 -2.21 0.23
CA LEU A 33 -11.84 -1.75 1.60
C LEU A 33 -11.19 -0.39 1.88
N VAL A 34 -10.10 -0.05 1.18
CA VAL A 34 -9.41 1.23 1.33
C VAL A 34 -10.13 2.29 0.52
N THR A 35 -10.51 3.37 1.20
CA THR A 35 -11.14 4.55 0.58
C THR A 35 -10.18 5.74 0.51
N GLU A 36 -9.32 5.92 1.51
CA GLU A 36 -8.38 7.05 1.60
C GLU A 36 -6.96 6.54 1.83
N ALA A 37 -6.26 6.15 0.75
CA ALA A 37 -4.95 5.51 0.83
C ALA A 37 -3.88 6.37 1.56
N LYS A 38 -3.96 7.70 1.42
CA LYS A 38 -2.98 8.63 2.02
C LYS A 38 -3.02 8.59 3.55
N THR A 39 -4.21 8.64 4.13
CA THR A 39 -4.41 8.70 5.59
C THR A 39 -4.45 7.30 6.21
N GLN A 40 -5.05 6.33 5.52
CA GLN A 40 -5.24 4.97 6.05
C GLN A 40 -3.97 4.11 5.93
N CYS A 41 -3.09 4.35 4.96
CA CYS A 41 -1.95 3.49 4.68
C CYS A 41 -0.64 4.28 4.58
N PHE A 42 -0.56 5.22 3.64
CA PHE A 42 0.70 5.89 3.31
C PHE A 42 1.28 6.66 4.50
N ALA A 43 0.44 7.29 5.33
CA ALA A 43 0.87 8.00 6.54
C ALA A 43 1.80 7.17 7.44
N CYS A 44 1.48 5.90 7.67
CA CYS A 44 2.33 5.00 8.46
C CYS A 44 3.59 4.56 7.68
N HIS A 45 3.43 4.30 6.39
CA HIS A 45 4.51 3.85 5.51
C HIS A 45 5.55 4.94 5.19
N GLN A 46 5.24 6.23 5.39
CA GLN A 46 6.18 7.33 5.20
C GLN A 46 7.48 7.15 5.99
N SER A 47 7.43 6.51 7.17
CA SER A 47 8.62 6.20 7.98
C SER A 47 9.62 5.29 7.26
N GLN A 48 9.15 4.48 6.30
CA GLN A 48 9.97 3.58 5.49
C GLN A 48 10.43 4.20 4.18
N LYS A 49 10.38 5.53 4.02
CA LYS A 49 10.95 6.22 2.84
C LYS A 49 12.37 5.73 2.47
N PRO A 50 13.31 5.47 3.40
CA PRO A 50 14.63 4.93 3.06
C PRO A 50 14.61 3.55 2.39
N ARG A 51 13.49 2.82 2.50
CA ARG A 51 13.28 1.47 1.97
C ARG A 51 12.11 1.45 0.98
N ASP A 52 11.93 2.57 0.27
CA ASP A 52 10.87 2.75 -0.73
C ASP A 52 9.47 2.42 -0.17
N TYR A 53 9.21 2.84 1.06
CA TYR A 53 7.94 2.69 1.77
C TYR A 53 7.55 1.23 2.10
N VAL A 54 8.47 0.27 1.99
CA VAL A 54 8.24 -1.16 2.28
C VAL A 54 8.95 -1.58 3.58
N PHE A 55 8.18 -2.11 4.53
CA PHE A 55 8.70 -2.61 5.81
C PHE A 55 9.46 -3.93 5.66
N SER A 56 9.00 -4.83 4.78
CA SER A 56 9.60 -6.15 4.62
C SER A 56 11.08 -6.05 4.25
N THR A 57 11.89 -6.90 4.87
CA THR A 57 13.28 -7.13 4.48
C THR A 57 13.38 -8.52 3.86
N TRP A 58 14.41 -8.74 3.06
CA TRP A 58 14.83 -10.10 2.78
C TRP A 58 15.18 -10.78 4.10
N ARG A 59 14.91 -12.09 4.16
CA ARG A 59 15.33 -12.96 5.25
C ARG A 59 16.38 -13.90 4.67
N ASP A 60 17.36 -14.25 5.48
CA ASP A 60 18.35 -15.28 5.14
C ASP A 60 17.70 -16.66 5.06
#